data_AF-A0A1V4QXE8-F1
#
_entry.id   AF-A0A1V4QXE8-F1
#
_cell.length_a   1.000
_cell.length_b   1.000
_cell.length_c   1.000
_cell.angle_alpha   90.00
_cell.angle_beta   90.00
_cell.angle_gamma   90.00
#
_symmetry.space_group_name_H-M   'P 1'
#
loop_
_entity.id
_entity.type
_entity.pdbx_description
1 polymer ?
#
loop_
_entity_poly.entity_id
_entity_poly.type
_entity_poly.pdbx_seq_one_letter_code
_entity_poly.pdbx_strand_id
1 'polypeptide(L)'
;MVVAGAVLLTALVLWLMVYHVPSAYRPAVLAGPKQEEGMRKLVNHISLFGTLAGRGRPFTWSITAEQANEYLGSMDAIAALADRPGAVSAALERAGLAGPAVAMREGILTVMVRSRRRGVVLSVDLAFDFDAAGDLAIRAVAARVGALPLSEETLAGRVGQVRRRLGRLLEQARKDRGARLGPVRLGELTGLLGALMKMIDGQRVRPEIVWPICKHRVRIRRVEITEGRLTLHVVPVERRGAGATSARRPAGGG
;
A
#
# COMPACT_ATOMS: atom_id res chain seq x y z
N MET A 1 43.29 7.63 26.36
CA MET A 1 42.72 6.28 26.16
C MET A 1 41.21 6.21 26.34
N VAL A 2 40.61 6.89 27.33
CA VAL A 2 39.16 6.83 27.61
C VAL A 2 38.29 7.25 26.42
N VAL A 3 38.67 8.32 25.69
CA VAL A 3 37.92 8.81 24.52
C VAL A 3 37.90 7.79 23.37
N ALA A 4 39.04 7.15 23.09
CA ALA A 4 39.12 6.13 22.04
C ALA A 4 38.27 4.89 22.37
N GLY A 5 38.26 4.47 23.64
CA GLY A 5 37.39 3.39 24.10
C GLY A 5 35.90 3.70 23.95
N ALA A 6 35.49 4.92 24.31
CA ALA A 6 34.09 5.36 24.18
C ALA A 6 33.63 5.42 22.71
N VAL A 7 34.49 5.89 21.80
CA VAL A 7 34.19 5.92 20.36
C VAL A 7 34.03 4.51 19.79
N LEU A 8 34.94 3.59 20.14
CA LEU A 8 34.86 2.19 19.68
C LEU A 8 33.61 1.48 20.19
N LEU A 9 33.24 1.69 21.46
CA LEU A 9 32.02 1.12 22.04
C LEU A 9 30.77 1.67 21.33
N THR A 10 30.74 2.97 21.07
CA THR A 10 29.62 3.62 20.35
C THR A 10 29.49 3.06 18.93
N ALA A 11 30.60 2.91 18.21
CA ALA A 11 30.61 2.34 16.88
C ALA A 11 30.11 0.88 16.88
N LEU A 12 30.51 0.08 17.87
CA LEU A 12 30.05 -1.30 18.04
C LEU A 12 28.54 -1.36 18.30
N VAL A 13 28.02 -0.52 19.19
CA VAL A 13 26.57 -0.46 19.49
C VAL A 13 25.78 -0.06 18.25
N LEU A 14 26.22 0.97 17.52
CA LEU A 14 25.57 1.39 16.27
C LEU A 14 25.59 0.27 15.23
N TRP A 15 26.70 -0.46 15.12
CA TRP A 15 26.80 -1.61 14.22
C TRP A 15 25.79 -2.69 14.61
N LEU A 16 25.70 -3.07 15.88
CA LEU A 16 24.71 -4.05 16.36
C LEU A 16 23.28 -3.60 16.08
N MET A 17 22.96 -2.32 16.30
CA MET A 17 21.64 -1.77 16.00
C MET A 17 21.31 -1.82 14.50
N VAL A 18 22.26 -1.45 13.63
CA VAL A 18 22.05 -1.43 12.17
C VAL A 18 21.84 -2.82 11.59
N TYR A 19 22.56 -3.82 12.11
CA TYR A 19 22.48 -5.20 11.64
C TYR A 19 21.43 -6.06 12.37
N HIS A 20 20.78 -5.52 13.40
CA HIS A 20 19.67 -6.19 14.06
C HIS A 20 18.49 -6.37 13.09
N VAL A 21 18.05 -7.62 12.91
CA VAL A 21 16.85 -7.93 12.13
C VAL A 21 15.63 -7.80 13.04
N PRO A 22 14.69 -6.89 12.77
CA PRO A 22 13.50 -6.73 13.61
C PRO A 22 12.71 -8.03 13.71
N SER A 23 12.23 -8.40 14.90
CA SER A 23 11.45 -9.63 15.12
C SER A 23 10.14 -9.69 14.31
N ALA A 24 9.60 -8.53 13.97
CA ALA A 24 8.42 -8.37 13.11
C ALA A 24 8.72 -8.61 11.62
N TYR A 25 9.99 -8.61 11.21
CA TYR A 25 10.38 -8.86 9.81
C TYR A 25 10.24 -10.34 9.48
N ARG A 26 9.09 -10.71 8.89
CA ARG A 26 8.75 -12.08 8.50
C ARG A 26 8.30 -12.12 7.04
N PRO A 27 9.21 -11.97 6.07
CA PRO A 27 8.84 -12.05 4.66
C PRO A 27 8.36 -13.45 4.31
N ALA A 28 7.27 -13.56 3.55
CA ALA A 28 6.86 -14.85 3.00
C ALA A 28 7.76 -15.20 1.81
N VAL A 29 8.54 -16.27 1.95
CA VAL A 29 9.31 -16.85 0.85
C VAL A 29 8.51 -18.02 0.31
N LEU A 30 7.76 -17.78 -0.76
CA LEU A 30 6.91 -18.77 -1.41
C LEU A 30 7.56 -19.21 -2.72
N ALA A 31 7.50 -20.50 -3.02
CA ALA A 31 7.99 -21.08 -4.26
C ALA A 31 6.86 -21.80 -5.01
N GLY A 32 6.88 -21.68 -6.35
CA GLY A 32 6.03 -22.42 -7.29
C GLY A 32 4.55 -22.49 -6.86
N PRO A 33 3.99 -23.69 -6.54
CA PRO A 33 2.57 -23.87 -6.24
C PRO A 33 2.02 -22.97 -5.11
N LYS A 34 2.87 -22.64 -4.12
CA LYS A 34 2.45 -21.76 -3.01
C LYS A 34 2.26 -20.31 -3.45
N GLN A 35 3.01 -19.86 -4.46
CA GLN A 35 2.81 -18.51 -5.00
C GLN A 35 1.45 -18.42 -5.70
N GLU A 36 1.08 -19.43 -6.48
CA GLU A 36 -0.22 -19.51 -7.16
C GLU A 36 -1.39 -19.60 -6.16
N GLU A 37 -1.20 -20.33 -5.06
CA GLU A 37 -2.18 -20.38 -3.97
C GLU A 37 -2.40 -19.00 -3.35
N GLY A 38 -1.33 -18.30 -2.98
CA GLY A 38 -1.44 -16.95 -2.42
C GLY A 38 -2.04 -15.94 -3.41
N MET A 39 -1.74 -16.07 -4.71
CA MET A 39 -2.39 -15.30 -5.77
C MET A 39 -3.89 -15.58 -5.82
N ARG A 40 -4.32 -16.85 -5.82
CA ARG A 40 -5.75 -17.22 -5.79
C ARG A 40 -6.45 -16.69 -4.55
N LYS A 41 -5.82 -16.78 -3.38
CA LYS A 41 -6.33 -16.19 -2.14
C LYS A 41 -6.51 -14.68 -2.28
N LEU A 42 -5.55 -13.96 -2.85
CA LEU A 42 -5.69 -12.53 -3.10
C LEU A 42 -6.87 -12.22 -4.03
N VAL A 43 -6.99 -12.93 -5.16
CA VAL A 43 -8.08 -12.74 -6.12
C VAL A 43 -9.44 -12.97 -5.45
N ASN A 44 -9.56 -14.03 -4.64
CA ASN A 44 -10.78 -14.30 -3.87
C ASN A 44 -11.06 -13.21 -2.83
N HIS A 45 -10.04 -12.72 -2.14
CA HIS A 45 -10.16 -11.67 -1.13
C HIS A 45 -10.59 -10.32 -1.74
N ILE A 46 -10.03 -9.98 -2.90
CA ILE A 46 -10.44 -8.81 -3.72
C ILE A 46 -11.87 -9.00 -4.24
N SER A 47 -12.23 -10.21 -4.68
CA SER A 47 -13.59 -10.50 -5.17
C SER A 47 -14.63 -10.36 -4.06
N LEU A 48 -14.31 -10.79 -2.83
CA LEU A 48 -15.14 -10.58 -1.65
C LEU A 48 -15.41 -9.09 -1.39
N PHE A 49 -14.38 -8.24 -1.51
CA PHE A 49 -14.56 -6.79 -1.41
C PHE A 49 -15.57 -6.30 -2.45
N GLY A 50 -15.46 -6.74 -3.70
CA GLY A 50 -16.39 -6.39 -4.77
C GLY A 50 -17.84 -6.81 -4.49
N THR A 51 -18.02 -8.04 -3.99
CA THR A 51 -19.33 -8.55 -3.57
C THR A 51 -19.95 -7.72 -2.44
N LEU A 52 -19.15 -7.36 -1.43
CA LEU A 52 -19.60 -6.51 -0.32
C LEU A 52 -19.96 -5.09 -0.81
N ALA A 53 -19.11 -4.51 -1.66
CA ALA A 53 -19.36 -3.20 -2.28
C ALA A 53 -20.65 -3.17 -3.10
N GLY A 54 -20.99 -4.28 -3.77
CA GLY A 54 -22.22 -4.38 -4.57
C GLY A 54 -23.52 -4.48 -3.77
N ARG A 55 -23.46 -4.74 -2.46
CA ARG A 55 -24.65 -4.77 -1.60
C ARG A 55 -25.23 -3.38 -1.32
N GLY A 56 -24.50 -2.31 -1.62
CA GLY A 56 -24.95 -0.93 -1.38
C GLY A 56 -25.17 -0.59 0.09
N ARG A 57 -24.51 -1.31 1.01
CA ARG A 57 -24.58 -1.07 2.46
C ARG A 57 -23.17 -0.86 3.03
N PRO A 58 -23.01 -0.15 4.16
CA PRO A 58 -21.74 -0.10 4.86
C PRO A 58 -21.23 -1.49 5.21
N PHE A 59 -19.92 -1.71 5.11
CA PHE A 59 -19.28 -2.98 5.42
C PHE A 59 -17.87 -2.77 5.96
N THR A 60 -17.34 -3.81 6.59
CA THR A 60 -15.94 -3.90 6.98
C THR A 60 -15.21 -4.90 6.09
N TRP A 61 -13.95 -4.61 5.80
CA TRP A 61 -13.07 -5.51 5.07
C TRP A 61 -11.71 -5.52 5.76
N SER A 62 -11.17 -6.70 6.05
CA SER A 62 -9.96 -6.82 6.86
C SER A 62 -8.94 -7.76 6.25
N ILE A 63 -7.67 -7.42 6.40
CA ILE A 63 -6.53 -8.23 6.00
C ILE A 63 -5.58 -8.39 7.19
N THR A 64 -5.04 -9.61 7.39
CA THR A 64 -4.01 -9.83 8.41
C THR A 64 -2.61 -9.57 7.88
N ALA A 65 -1.64 -9.35 8.77
CA ALA A 65 -0.24 -9.19 8.41
C ALA A 65 0.29 -10.46 7.72
N GLU A 66 -0.12 -11.64 8.16
CA GLU A 66 0.24 -12.93 7.54
C GLU A 66 -0.31 -13.01 6.12
N GLN A 67 -1.58 -12.67 5.91
CA GLN A 67 -2.19 -12.65 4.57
C GLN A 67 -1.49 -11.64 3.67
N ALA A 68 -1.22 -10.43 4.16
CA ALA A 68 -0.52 -9.41 3.40
C ALA A 68 0.91 -9.86 3.04
N ASN A 69 1.63 -10.50 3.97
CA ASN A 69 2.94 -11.09 3.70
C ASN A 69 2.85 -12.25 2.70
N GLU A 70 1.83 -13.11 2.76
CA GLU A 70 1.58 -14.15 1.77
C GLU A 70 1.38 -13.55 0.37
N TYR A 71 0.59 -12.47 0.26
CA TYR A 71 0.39 -11.76 -1.01
C TYR A 71 1.67 -11.12 -1.53
N LEU A 72 2.51 -10.57 -0.65
CA LEU A 72 3.84 -10.10 -1.00
C LEU A 72 4.75 -11.26 -1.48
N GLY A 73 4.66 -12.44 -0.86
CA GLY A 73 5.35 -13.64 -1.31
C GLY A 73 4.88 -14.15 -2.68
N SER A 74 3.64 -13.84 -3.06
CA SER A 74 3.01 -14.21 -4.32
C SER A 74 3.08 -13.14 -5.42
N MET A 75 3.85 -12.07 -5.25
CA MET A 75 3.87 -10.93 -6.19
C MET A 75 4.19 -11.31 -7.63
N ASP A 76 5.06 -12.28 -7.88
CA ASP A 76 5.40 -12.69 -9.25
C ASP A 76 4.26 -13.47 -9.91
N ALA A 77 3.57 -14.35 -9.16
CA ALA A 77 2.35 -15.00 -9.64
C ALA A 77 1.24 -13.97 -9.88
N ILE A 78 1.09 -12.97 -9.02
CA ILE A 78 0.16 -11.86 -9.23
C ILE A 78 0.55 -11.07 -10.49
N ALA A 79 1.83 -10.75 -10.69
CA ALA A 79 2.29 -10.03 -11.87
C ALA A 79 2.12 -10.83 -13.17
N ALA A 80 2.15 -12.17 -13.09
CA ALA A 80 1.84 -13.04 -14.22
C ALA A 80 0.40 -12.86 -14.73
N LEU A 81 -0.55 -12.44 -13.88
CA LEU A 81 -1.92 -12.10 -14.32
C LEU A 81 -1.97 -10.89 -15.28
N ALA A 82 -0.88 -10.11 -15.35
CA ALA A 82 -0.71 -8.98 -16.25
C ALA A 82 0.40 -9.22 -17.29
N ASP A 83 0.66 -10.49 -17.63
CA ASP A 83 1.67 -10.92 -18.59
C ASP A 83 3.10 -10.44 -18.27
N ARG A 84 3.40 -10.30 -16.96
CA ARG A 84 4.71 -9.86 -16.46
C ARG A 84 5.26 -10.81 -15.39
N PRO A 85 5.41 -12.12 -15.68
CA PRO A 85 5.94 -13.09 -14.71
C PRO A 85 7.37 -12.72 -14.27
N GLY A 86 7.66 -12.83 -12.97
CA GLY A 86 8.99 -12.55 -12.41
C GLY A 86 9.41 -11.07 -12.40
N ALA A 87 8.57 -10.17 -12.93
CA ALA A 87 8.95 -8.77 -13.11
C ALA A 87 9.15 -8.03 -11.78
N VAL A 88 8.43 -8.43 -10.73
CA VAL A 88 8.48 -7.78 -9.41
C VAL A 88 9.75 -8.19 -8.68
N SER A 89 10.04 -9.49 -8.60
CA SER A 89 11.31 -9.96 -8.03
C SER A 89 12.50 -9.41 -8.79
N ALA A 90 12.49 -9.43 -10.13
CA ALA A 90 13.58 -8.85 -10.92
C ALA A 90 13.76 -7.34 -10.66
N ALA A 91 12.67 -6.59 -10.42
CA ALA A 91 12.75 -5.18 -10.07
C ALA A 91 13.35 -4.95 -8.68
N LEU A 92 12.95 -5.76 -7.69
CA LEU A 92 13.52 -5.74 -6.34
C LEU A 92 15.02 -6.09 -6.38
N GLU A 93 15.39 -7.14 -7.11
CA GLU A 93 16.79 -7.55 -7.26
C GLU A 93 17.65 -6.46 -7.90
N ARG A 94 17.18 -5.83 -8.99
CA ARG A 94 17.86 -4.67 -9.61
C ARG A 94 18.00 -3.50 -8.64
N ALA A 95 17.04 -3.30 -7.74
CA ALA A 95 17.12 -2.30 -6.68
C ALA A 95 18.05 -2.70 -5.52
N GLY A 96 18.58 -3.94 -5.51
CA GLY A 96 19.36 -4.49 -4.40
C GLY A 96 18.50 -4.76 -3.16
N LEU A 97 17.22 -5.05 -3.35
CA LEU A 97 16.22 -5.28 -2.33
C LEU A 97 15.69 -6.73 -2.39
N ALA A 98 15.24 -7.25 -1.26
CA ALA A 98 14.65 -8.58 -1.18
C ALA A 98 13.70 -8.70 0.02
N GLY A 99 12.78 -9.66 -0.06
CA GLY A 99 11.90 -10.04 1.05
C GLY A 99 11.07 -8.87 1.59
N PRO A 100 10.18 -8.26 0.80
CA PRO A 100 9.25 -7.30 1.37
C PRO A 100 8.38 -7.98 2.43
N ALA A 101 8.15 -7.29 3.53
CA ALA A 101 7.29 -7.74 4.61
C ALA A 101 6.52 -6.57 5.19
N VAL A 102 5.39 -6.88 5.82
CA VAL A 102 4.57 -5.93 6.56
C VAL A 102 4.31 -6.43 7.96
N ALA A 103 4.19 -5.50 8.88
CA ALA A 103 3.68 -5.72 10.23
C ALA A 103 2.64 -4.65 10.56
N MET A 104 1.70 -5.00 11.44
CA MET A 104 0.54 -4.19 11.79
C MET A 104 0.40 -4.16 13.29
N ARG A 105 0.48 -2.98 13.92
CA ARG A 105 0.35 -2.83 15.37
C ARG A 105 -0.05 -1.40 15.74
N GLU A 106 -0.93 -1.23 16.72
CA GLU A 106 -1.18 0.07 17.38
C GLU A 106 -1.45 1.24 16.40
N GLY A 107 -2.29 1.03 15.38
CA GLY A 107 -2.58 2.08 14.40
C GLY A 107 -1.49 2.30 13.33
N ILE A 108 -0.40 1.53 13.38
CA ILE A 108 0.77 1.65 12.50
C ILE A 108 0.88 0.45 11.56
N LEU A 109 1.06 0.75 10.27
CA LEU A 109 1.51 -0.20 9.26
C LEU A 109 3.02 -0.04 9.06
N THR A 110 3.80 -1.03 9.46
CA THR A 110 5.24 -1.07 9.22
C THR A 110 5.52 -1.83 7.94
N VAL A 111 6.11 -1.18 6.95
CA VAL A 111 6.57 -1.80 5.70
C VAL A 111 8.07 -2.01 5.81
N MET A 112 8.55 -3.22 5.50
CA MET A 112 9.94 -3.63 5.65
C MET A 112 10.47 -4.25 4.36
N VAL A 113 11.76 -4.08 4.12
CA VAL A 113 12.47 -4.73 3.02
C VAL A 113 13.94 -4.92 3.36
N ARG A 114 14.55 -6.03 2.97
CA ARG A 114 15.98 -6.26 3.17
C ARG A 114 16.81 -5.67 2.04
N SER A 115 17.83 -4.89 2.38
CA SER A 115 18.88 -4.46 1.46
C SER A 115 19.90 -5.58 1.29
N ARG A 116 19.99 -6.17 0.10
CA ARG A 116 21.00 -7.19 -0.22
C ARG A 116 22.42 -6.63 -0.19
N ARG A 117 22.60 -5.36 -0.58
CA ARG A 117 23.93 -4.71 -0.64
C ARG A 117 24.57 -4.52 0.73
N ARG A 118 23.75 -4.30 1.76
CA ARG A 118 24.23 -3.97 3.12
C ARG A 118 23.88 -5.05 4.15
N GLY A 119 23.03 -6.01 3.80
CA GLY A 119 22.56 -7.07 4.70
C GLY A 119 21.52 -6.61 5.73
N VAL A 120 21.11 -5.34 5.72
CA VAL A 120 20.23 -4.70 6.72
C VAL A 120 18.77 -4.70 6.30
N VAL A 121 17.86 -4.63 7.28
CA VAL A 121 16.43 -4.41 7.04
C VAL A 121 16.13 -2.91 7.09
N LEU A 122 15.46 -2.40 6.07
CA LEU A 122 14.90 -1.06 6.02
C LEU A 122 13.44 -1.16 6.42
N SER A 123 12.97 -0.29 7.31
CA SER A 123 11.56 -0.23 7.70
C SER A 123 11.03 1.19 7.67
N VAL A 124 9.74 1.32 7.37
CA VAL A 124 8.99 2.58 7.41
C VAL A 124 7.66 2.32 8.12
N ASP A 125 7.39 3.11 9.14
CA ASP A 125 6.14 3.09 9.91
C ASP A 125 5.18 4.12 9.29
N LEU A 126 3.98 3.67 8.92
CA LEU A 126 2.94 4.47 8.28
C LEU A 126 1.73 4.60 9.20
N ALA A 127 1.27 5.83 9.41
CA ALA A 127 0.03 6.15 10.10
C ALA A 127 -1.01 6.69 9.13
N PHE A 128 -2.28 6.39 9.39
CA PHE A 128 -3.43 6.84 8.61
C PHE A 128 -4.23 7.86 9.41
N ASP A 129 -4.48 9.03 8.83
CA ASP A 129 -5.21 10.12 9.47
C ASP A 129 -6.40 10.55 8.61
N PHE A 130 -7.56 10.72 9.23
CA PHE A 130 -8.78 11.22 8.59
C PHE A 130 -9.11 12.59 9.17
N ASP A 131 -9.37 13.57 8.32
CA ASP A 131 -9.88 14.87 8.79
C ASP A 131 -11.40 14.85 9.01
N ALA A 132 -11.94 15.99 9.46
CA ALA A 132 -13.37 16.19 9.66
C ALA A 132 -14.19 16.08 8.36
N ALA A 133 -13.57 16.31 7.18
CA ALA A 133 -14.22 16.15 5.89
C ALA A 133 -14.23 14.68 5.40
N GLY A 134 -13.49 13.80 6.08
CA GLY A 134 -13.32 12.40 5.73
C GLY A 134 -12.26 12.17 4.67
N ASP A 135 -11.36 13.12 4.46
CA ASP A 135 -10.21 12.96 3.58
C ASP A 135 -9.05 12.27 4.32
N LEU A 136 -8.44 11.30 3.64
CA LEU A 136 -7.39 10.45 4.18
C LEU A 136 -6.01 11.03 3.84
N ALA A 137 -5.12 11.05 4.83
CA ALA A 137 -3.69 11.25 4.67
C ALA A 137 -2.92 10.03 5.19
N ILE A 138 -1.78 9.73 4.56
CA ILE A 138 -0.84 8.71 5.02
C ILE A 138 0.45 9.43 5.37
N ARG A 139 0.94 9.25 6.59
CA ARG A 139 2.19 9.87 7.06
C ARG A 139 3.20 8.80 7.41
N ALA A 140 4.43 8.97 6.92
CA ALA A 140 5.57 8.23 7.43
C ALA A 140 5.95 8.83 8.79
N VAL A 141 5.74 8.08 9.87
CA VAL A 141 5.97 8.55 11.25
C VAL A 141 7.33 8.15 11.79
N ALA A 142 7.92 7.08 11.26
CA ALA A 142 9.28 6.68 11.55
C ALA A 142 9.86 5.88 10.38
N ALA A 143 11.18 5.86 10.30
CA ALA A 143 11.91 4.93 9.46
C ALA A 143 13.15 4.43 10.19
N ARG A 144 13.53 3.18 9.95
CA ARG A 144 14.66 2.54 10.65
C ARG A 144 15.52 1.73 9.69
N VAL A 145 16.78 1.56 10.09
CA VAL A 145 17.72 0.60 9.51
C VAL A 145 18.10 -0.37 10.62
N GLY A 146 17.61 -1.61 10.52
CA GLY A 146 17.60 -2.53 11.65
C GLY A 146 16.79 -1.95 12.81
N ALA A 147 17.45 -1.76 13.95
CA ALA A 147 16.90 -1.08 15.12
C ALA A 147 17.23 0.44 15.17
N LEU A 148 18.09 0.94 14.28
CA LEU A 148 18.54 2.34 14.31
C LEU A 148 17.48 3.27 13.68
N PRO A 149 16.90 4.22 14.43
CA PRO A 149 15.99 5.22 13.86
C PRO A 149 16.74 6.16 12.91
N LEU A 150 16.10 6.51 11.80
CA LEU A 150 16.56 7.54 10.88
C LEU A 150 16.06 8.91 11.34
N SER A 151 16.87 9.95 11.15
CA SER A 151 16.43 11.32 11.36
C SER A 151 15.32 11.70 10.39
N GLU A 152 14.43 12.61 10.81
CA GLU A 152 13.36 13.14 9.97
C GLU A 152 13.89 13.77 8.68
N GLU A 153 15.04 14.46 8.74
CA GLU A 153 15.70 15.03 7.56
C GLU A 153 16.11 13.96 6.54
N THR A 154 16.69 12.87 7.04
CA THR A 154 17.07 11.72 6.19
C THR A 154 15.84 11.10 5.56
N LEU A 155 14.76 10.96 6.34
CA LEU A 155 13.49 10.43 5.87
C LEU A 155 12.88 11.32 4.79
N ALA A 156 12.75 12.62 5.03
CA ALA A 156 12.18 13.59 4.10
C ALA A 156 12.96 13.61 2.76
N GLY A 157 14.30 13.61 2.82
CA GLY A 157 15.14 13.56 1.62
C GLY A 157 14.95 12.27 0.81
N ARG A 158 14.83 11.12 1.47
CA ARG A 158 14.63 9.81 0.81
C ARG A 158 13.22 9.64 0.27
N VAL A 159 12.19 10.06 1.02
CA VAL A 159 10.79 10.06 0.57
C VAL A 159 10.67 10.92 -0.69
N GLY A 160 11.27 12.10 -0.72
CA GLY A 160 11.29 12.96 -1.91
C GLY A 160 11.95 12.29 -3.13
N GLN A 161 13.02 11.50 -2.92
CA GLN A 161 13.69 10.76 -4.00
C GLN A 161 12.82 9.60 -4.53
N VAL A 162 12.17 8.85 -3.62
CA VAL A 162 11.26 7.75 -3.96
C VAL A 162 10.06 8.29 -4.73
N ARG A 163 9.45 9.38 -4.24
CA ARG A 163 8.35 10.10 -4.90
C ARG A 163 8.68 10.43 -6.36
N ARG A 164 9.83 11.06 -6.63
CA ARG A 164 10.24 11.42 -8.00
C ARG A 164 10.44 10.21 -8.91
N ARG A 165 10.84 9.06 -8.37
CA ARG A 165 10.98 7.82 -9.15
C ARG A 165 9.63 7.19 -9.43
N LEU A 166 8.77 7.06 -8.40
CA LEU A 166 7.43 6.50 -8.54
C LEU A 166 6.55 7.34 -9.46
N GLY A 167 6.63 8.68 -9.40
CA GLY A 167 5.87 9.55 -10.29
C GLY A 167 6.21 9.32 -11.76
N ARG A 168 7.50 9.12 -12.09
CA ARG A 168 7.93 8.77 -13.45
C ARG A 168 7.43 7.40 -13.89
N LEU A 169 7.46 6.41 -12.99
CA LEU A 169 6.96 5.06 -13.27
C LEU A 169 5.44 5.04 -13.48
N LEU A 170 4.68 5.80 -12.68
CA LEU A 170 3.23 5.91 -12.86
C LEU A 170 2.88 6.60 -14.17
N GLU A 171 3.58 7.67 -14.54
CA GLU A 171 3.37 8.33 -15.83
C GLU A 171 3.71 7.42 -17.02
N GLN A 172 4.72 6.55 -16.88
CA GLN A 172 5.01 5.51 -17.88
C GLN A 172 3.91 4.45 -17.92
N ALA A 173 3.47 3.93 -16.77
CA ALA A 173 2.40 2.93 -16.70
C ALA A 173 1.05 3.46 -17.22
N ARG A 174 0.80 4.78 -17.10
CA ARG A 174 -0.41 5.43 -17.64
C ARG A 174 -0.47 5.45 -19.16
N LYS A 175 0.70 5.34 -19.82
CA LYS A 175 0.81 5.23 -21.28
C LYS A 175 0.52 3.81 -21.76
N ASP A 176 0.81 2.79 -20.95
CA ASP A 176 0.50 1.36 -21.19
C ASP A 176 -0.96 0.98 -20.82
N ARG A 177 -1.96 1.61 -21.46
CA ARG A 177 -3.39 1.45 -21.09
C ARG A 177 -4.02 0.06 -21.34
N GLY A 178 -3.28 -0.89 -21.93
CA GLY A 178 -3.84 -2.16 -22.41
C GLY A 178 -3.86 -3.31 -21.40
N ALA A 179 -3.02 -3.28 -20.37
CA ALA A 179 -2.82 -4.43 -19.50
C ALA A 179 -3.95 -4.60 -18.46
N ARG A 180 -4.33 -5.85 -18.17
CA ARG A 180 -5.36 -6.21 -17.18
C ARG A 180 -4.74 -7.12 -16.12
N LEU A 181 -5.21 -7.03 -14.88
CA LEU A 181 -4.91 -7.96 -13.80
C LEU A 181 -6.22 -8.69 -13.47
N GLY A 182 -6.51 -9.76 -14.20
CA GLY A 182 -7.82 -10.43 -14.16
C GLY A 182 -8.97 -9.46 -14.50
N PRO A 183 -9.97 -9.26 -13.62
CA PRO A 183 -11.10 -8.38 -13.89
C PRO A 183 -10.78 -6.87 -13.70
N VAL A 184 -9.57 -6.52 -13.24
CA VAL A 184 -9.17 -5.13 -12.94
C VAL A 184 -8.27 -4.57 -14.04
N ARG A 185 -8.54 -3.35 -14.53
CA ARG A 185 -7.68 -2.68 -15.51
C ARG A 185 -6.46 -2.03 -14.82
N LEU A 186 -5.25 -2.15 -15.39
CA LEU A 186 -4.07 -1.48 -14.82
C LEU A 186 -4.24 0.05 -14.73
N GLY A 187 -5.01 0.65 -15.64
CA GLY A 187 -5.34 2.07 -15.59
C GLY A 187 -6.08 2.52 -14.32
N GLU A 188 -6.80 1.62 -13.65
CA GLU A 188 -7.53 1.90 -12.41
C GLU A 188 -6.63 1.71 -11.18
N LEU A 189 -5.75 0.69 -11.23
CA LEU A 189 -4.66 0.49 -10.25
C LEU A 189 -3.67 1.66 -10.23
N THR A 190 -3.33 2.22 -11.39
CA THR A 190 -2.49 3.43 -11.47
C THR A 190 -3.18 4.66 -10.88
N GLY A 191 -4.51 4.76 -10.96
CA GLY A 191 -5.29 5.79 -10.28
C GLY A 191 -5.21 5.67 -8.75
N LEU A 192 -5.35 4.46 -8.23
CA LEU A 192 -5.19 4.17 -6.79
C LEU A 192 -3.76 4.44 -6.31
N LEU A 193 -2.75 4.01 -7.07
CA LEU A 193 -1.34 4.30 -6.76
C LEU A 193 -1.04 5.80 -6.84
N GLY A 194 -1.66 6.52 -7.78
CA GLY A 194 -1.56 7.98 -7.88
C GLY A 194 -2.18 8.69 -6.68
N ALA A 195 -3.34 8.21 -6.19
CA ALA A 195 -3.94 8.70 -4.96
C ALA A 195 -3.06 8.41 -3.74
N LEU A 196 -2.48 7.21 -3.67
CA LEU A 196 -1.52 6.84 -2.62
C LEU A 196 -0.27 7.71 -2.64
N MET A 197 0.23 8.06 -3.83
CA MET A 197 1.34 9.00 -3.98
C MET A 197 0.99 10.40 -3.47
N LYS A 198 -0.20 10.91 -3.77
CA LYS A 198 -0.67 12.19 -3.23
C LYS A 198 -0.76 12.15 -1.71
N MET A 199 -1.24 11.05 -1.14
CA MET A 199 -1.29 10.85 0.31
C MET A 199 0.11 10.84 0.95
N ILE A 200 1.08 10.17 0.32
CA ILE A 200 2.49 10.20 0.74
C ILE A 200 3.09 11.61 0.60
N ASP A 201 2.61 12.42 -0.34
CA ASP A 201 2.96 13.84 -0.50
C ASP A 201 2.33 14.76 0.56
N GLY A 202 1.68 14.18 1.58
CA GLY A 202 0.98 14.91 2.63
C GLY A 202 -0.33 15.55 2.14
N GLN A 203 -0.74 15.30 0.89
CA GLN A 203 -2.03 15.75 0.40
C GLN A 203 -3.12 14.86 0.96
N ARG A 204 -4.13 15.49 1.54
CA ARG A 204 -5.36 14.79 1.91
C ARG A 204 -6.10 14.39 0.63
N VAL A 205 -6.49 13.13 0.54
CA VAL A 205 -7.21 12.60 -0.61
C VAL A 205 -8.51 12.01 -0.12
N ARG A 206 -9.61 12.37 -0.80
CA ARG A 206 -10.90 11.74 -0.57
C ARG A 206 -10.80 10.25 -0.95
N PRO A 207 -10.91 9.31 0.00
CA PRO A 207 -10.59 7.90 -0.23
C PRO A 207 -11.77 7.17 -0.88
N GLU A 208 -12.18 7.68 -2.04
CA GLU A 208 -13.25 7.12 -2.86
C GLU A 208 -12.65 6.21 -3.93
N ILE A 209 -13.15 4.98 -3.95
CA ILE A 209 -12.74 3.94 -4.86
C ILE A 209 -13.92 3.62 -5.76
N VAL A 210 -13.72 3.73 -7.07
CA VAL A 210 -14.65 3.15 -8.04
C VAL A 210 -14.18 1.73 -8.29
N TRP A 211 -14.97 0.76 -7.84
CA TRP A 211 -14.60 -0.64 -7.94
C TRP A 211 -14.67 -1.11 -9.40
N PRO A 212 -13.62 -1.71 -9.98
CA PRO A 212 -13.51 -2.07 -11.40
C PRO A 212 -14.64 -2.96 -11.90
N ILE A 213 -14.96 -3.99 -11.10
CA ILE A 213 -15.72 -5.17 -11.55
C ILE A 213 -17.21 -4.83 -11.70
N CYS A 214 -17.70 -3.84 -10.97
CA CYS A 214 -19.13 -3.50 -10.92
C CYS A 214 -19.40 -1.98 -10.95
N LYS A 215 -18.35 -1.15 -11.07
CA LYS A 215 -18.41 0.32 -11.02
C LYS A 215 -19.15 0.86 -9.78
N HIS A 216 -19.12 0.13 -8.67
CA HIS A 216 -19.64 0.60 -7.40
C HIS A 216 -18.66 1.60 -6.82
N ARG A 217 -19.17 2.77 -6.43
CA ARG A 217 -18.37 3.79 -5.76
C ARG A 217 -18.51 3.58 -4.27
N VAL A 218 -17.38 3.39 -3.60
CA VAL A 218 -17.31 3.24 -2.15
C VAL A 218 -16.31 4.24 -1.59
N ARG A 219 -16.49 4.63 -0.33
CA ARG A 219 -15.57 5.50 0.39
C ARG A 219 -15.07 4.77 1.63
N ILE A 220 -13.77 4.80 1.86
CA ILE A 220 -13.18 4.35 3.13
C ILE A 220 -13.41 5.47 4.14
N ARG A 221 -14.14 5.20 5.22
CA ARG A 221 -14.42 6.17 6.28
C ARG A 221 -13.38 6.13 7.39
N ARG A 222 -12.79 4.95 7.62
CA ARG A 222 -11.82 4.72 8.68
C ARG A 222 -10.93 3.55 8.30
N VAL A 223 -9.65 3.66 8.68
CA VAL A 223 -8.68 2.57 8.70
C VAL A 223 -8.39 2.30 10.17
N GLU A 224 -8.55 1.05 10.59
CA GLU A 224 -8.20 0.59 11.93
C GLU A 224 -7.09 -0.46 11.80
N ILE A 225 -6.01 -0.27 12.56
CA ILE A 225 -4.90 -1.22 12.59
C ILE A 225 -4.74 -1.70 14.04
N THR A 226 -5.00 -2.97 14.25
CA THR A 226 -4.82 -3.68 15.52
C THR A 226 -3.74 -4.75 15.37
N GLU A 227 -3.49 -5.53 16.42
CA GLU A 227 -2.46 -6.56 16.45
C GLU A 227 -2.56 -7.52 15.26
N GLY A 228 -1.68 -7.32 14.27
CA GLY A 228 -1.60 -8.14 13.07
C GLY A 228 -2.76 -7.96 12.09
N ARG A 229 -3.62 -6.94 12.22
CA ARG A 229 -4.80 -6.78 11.35
C ARG A 229 -5.05 -5.34 10.94
N LEU A 230 -5.34 -5.13 9.66
CA LEU A 230 -5.85 -3.88 9.11
C LEU A 230 -7.31 -4.08 8.70
N THR A 231 -8.19 -3.22 9.20
CA THR A 231 -9.62 -3.20 8.91
C THR A 231 -10.01 -1.87 8.25
N LEU A 232 -10.67 -1.96 7.11
CA LEU A 232 -11.27 -0.84 6.40
C LEU A 232 -12.75 -0.77 6.74
N HIS A 233 -13.23 0.39 7.17
CA HIS A 233 -14.66 0.68 7.29
C HIS A 233 -15.10 1.41 6.04
N VAL A 234 -15.98 0.78 5.27
CA VAL A 234 -16.34 1.23 3.93
C VAL A 234 -17.81 1.58 3.88
N VAL A 235 -18.12 2.71 3.26
CA VAL A 235 -19.50 3.17 3.02
C VAL A 235 -19.76 3.31 1.52
N PRO A 236 -20.96 2.99 1.02
CA PRO A 236 -21.32 3.26 -0.36
C PRO A 236 -21.40 4.77 -0.62
N VAL A 237 -21.05 5.20 -1.84
CA VAL A 237 -21.23 6.57 -2.31
C VAL A 237 -22.30 6.54 -3.39
N GLU A 238 -23.39 7.28 -3.18
CA GLU A 238 -24.45 7.37 -4.18
C GLU A 238 -23.90 7.86 -5.53
N ARG A 239 -24.30 7.21 -6.61
CA ARG A 239 -24.10 7.77 -7.95
C ARG A 239 -24.85 9.10 -7.97
N ARG A 240 -24.13 10.21 -8.15
CA ARG A 240 -24.76 11.48 -8.57
C ARG A 240 -25.64 11.14 -9.78
N GLY A 241 -26.96 11.20 -9.59
CA GLY A 241 -27.92 10.79 -10.60
C GLY A 241 -27.73 11.58 -11.87
N ALA A 242 -27.58 10.88 -13.00
CA ALA A 242 -28.06 11.41 -14.25
C ALA A 242 -29.58 11.46 -14.14
N GLY A 243 -30.19 12.65 -14.18
CA GLY A 243 -31.65 12.81 -14.21
C GLY A 243 -32.28 13.62 -13.09
N ALA A 244 -31.74 14.80 -12.77
CA ALA A 244 -32.61 15.92 -12.39
C ALA A 244 -32.90 16.72 -13.67
N THR A 245 -33.65 16.11 -14.59
CA THR A 245 -34.06 16.77 -15.84
C THR A 245 -35.56 17.03 -15.78
N SER A 246 -35.89 18.31 -15.64
CA SER A 246 -37.13 18.96 -16.06
C SER A 246 -38.40 18.60 -15.28
N ALA A 247 -38.64 19.36 -14.20
CA ALA A 247 -40.00 19.73 -13.82
C ALA A 247 -40.62 20.49 -15.00
N ARG A 248 -41.41 19.79 -15.81
CA ARG A 248 -42.19 20.36 -16.90
C ARG A 248 -43.28 21.23 -16.29
N ARG A 249 -43.04 22.54 -16.29
CA ARG A 249 -44.01 23.60 -16.00
C ARG A 249 -45.21 23.41 -16.95
N PRO A 250 -46.45 23.22 -16.49
CA PRO A 250 -47.59 23.30 -17.38
C PRO A 250 -47.72 24.77 -17.83
N ALA A 251 -47.67 24.97 -19.14
CA ALA A 251 -48.00 26.23 -19.76
C ALA A 251 -49.50 26.47 -19.55
N GLY A 252 -49.84 27.63 -18.98
CA GLY A 252 -51.18 28.20 -19.14
C GLY A 252 -51.34 28.71 -20.57
N GLY A 253 -52.57 28.64 -21.08
CA GLY A 253 -52.97 29.24 -22.36
C GLY A 253 -54.01 28.38 -23.08
N GLY A 254 -55.28 28.74 -22.90
CA GLY A 254 -56.46 28.12 -23.49
C GLY A 254 -57.68 28.37 -22.64
#